data_AF-A0A3Q2DSU6-F1
#
_entry.id   AF-A0A3Q2DSU6-F1
#
_cell.length_a   1.000
_cell.length_b   1.000
_cell.length_c   1.000
_cell.angle_alpha   90.00
_cell.angle_beta   90.00
_cell.angle_gamma   90.00
#
_symmetry.space_group_name_H-M   'P 1'
#
loop_
_entity.id
_entity.type
_entity.pdbx_description
1 polymer ?
#
loop_
_entity_poly.entity_id
_entity_poly.type
_entity_poly.pdbx_seq_one_letter_code
_entity_poly.pdbx_strand_id
1 'polypeptide(L)'
;PEGNYFSAFNLSPLGAVGCHYEAPAQGPRVAVCGCSTFTPPSDPCSTCYCLRRSCRVQCLHPVPSGTCCPECDSCLYEGVVHSNGHTFTSLSNPCERCTCFRGTVSCGPLNCPLTRCERPVLEPGECCPHCTGTMYKSDEQWEVDECTSCTCVSGDVHCRSQRCPAFSCAPVS
;
A
#
# COMPACT_ATOMS: atom_id res chain seq x y z
N PRO A 1 -20.62 22.07 -57.21
CA PRO A 1 -22.09 22.05 -57.04
C PRO A 1 -22.44 21.32 -55.74
N GLU A 2 -22.80 22.12 -54.73
CA GLU A 2 -23.61 21.78 -53.54
C GLU A 2 -23.09 20.61 -52.67
N GLY A 3 -22.48 20.82 -51.50
CA GLY A 3 -22.86 21.77 -50.46
C GLY A 3 -23.92 21.15 -49.54
N ASN A 4 -23.63 20.01 -48.89
CA ASN A 4 -24.44 19.54 -47.77
C ASN A 4 -23.70 19.78 -46.45
N TYR A 5 -23.77 21.05 -46.04
CA TYR A 5 -23.67 21.44 -44.64
C TYR A 5 -24.80 20.75 -43.87
N PHE A 6 -24.45 19.93 -42.88
CA PHE A 6 -25.34 19.66 -41.76
C PHE A 6 -24.70 20.23 -40.50
N SER A 7 -24.89 21.53 -40.32
CA SER A 7 -24.78 22.19 -39.03
C SER A 7 -26.18 22.23 -38.41
N ALA A 8 -26.37 21.47 -37.33
CA ALA A 8 -27.43 21.73 -36.37
C ALA A 8 -26.78 21.90 -34.98
N PHE A 9 -26.76 23.15 -34.53
CA PHE A 9 -26.37 23.58 -33.20
C PHE A 9 -27.56 23.46 -32.22
N ASN A 10 -27.21 23.36 -30.93
CA ASN A 10 -27.96 23.80 -29.73
C ASN A 10 -29.13 22.89 -29.27
N LEU A 11 -29.32 22.57 -27.98
CA LEU A 11 -28.86 23.12 -26.69
C LEU A 11 -28.64 22.00 -25.65
N SER A 12 -27.97 22.34 -24.55
CA SER A 12 -27.97 21.73 -23.19
C SER A 12 -29.27 20.97 -22.80
N PRO A 13 -29.36 20.12 -21.75
CA PRO A 13 -28.39 19.78 -20.68
C PRO A 13 -28.21 18.25 -20.44
N LEU A 14 -28.65 17.38 -21.37
CA LEU A 14 -28.85 15.94 -21.07
C LEU A 14 -28.39 14.93 -22.14
N GLY A 15 -27.65 15.30 -23.19
CA GLY A 15 -27.27 14.28 -24.16
C GLY A 15 -26.35 14.73 -25.29
N ALA A 16 -25.49 13.79 -25.66
CA ALA A 16 -24.64 13.70 -26.86
C ALA A 16 -23.66 14.87 -27.12
N VAL A 17 -22.38 14.63 -26.84
CA VAL A 17 -21.28 15.39 -27.46
C VAL A 17 -20.44 14.40 -28.25
N GLY A 18 -20.68 14.35 -29.55
CA GLY A 18 -19.83 13.67 -30.52
C GLY A 18 -18.68 14.58 -30.95
N CYS A 19 -17.54 13.99 -31.26
CA CYS A 19 -16.45 14.67 -31.97
C CYS A 19 -16.56 14.30 -33.45
N HIS A 20 -16.65 15.30 -34.32
CA HIS A 20 -16.57 15.11 -35.77
C HIS A 20 -15.11 15.27 -36.20
N TYR A 21 -14.56 14.30 -36.92
CA TYR A 21 -13.30 14.46 -37.64
C TYR A 21 -13.25 13.57 -38.89
N GLU A 22 -12.80 14.14 -40.01
CA GLU A 22 -12.28 13.37 -41.13
C GLU A 22 -10.81 13.05 -40.82
N ALA A 23 -10.41 11.78 -40.90
CA ALA A 23 -9.02 11.36 -40.75
C ALA A 23 -8.51 10.63 -42.00
N PRO A 24 -7.21 10.75 -42.31
CA PRO A 24 -6.59 10.03 -43.42
C PRO A 24 -6.43 8.53 -43.11
N ALA A 25 -6.40 7.74 -44.18
CA ALA A 25 -6.77 6.34 -44.25
C ALA A 25 -5.84 5.28 -43.58
N GLN A 26 -4.80 5.61 -42.82
CA GLN A 26 -3.85 4.58 -42.35
C GLN A 26 -3.26 4.84 -40.94
N GLY A 27 -3.62 3.98 -39.97
CA GLY A 27 -2.97 3.80 -38.66
C GLY A 27 -3.91 3.92 -37.44
N PRO A 28 -3.76 3.06 -36.39
CA PRO A 28 -4.57 3.19 -35.17
C PRO A 28 -4.10 4.41 -34.38
N ARG A 29 -4.97 5.41 -34.23
CA ARG A 29 -4.69 6.65 -33.50
C ARG A 29 -5.25 6.52 -32.08
N VAL A 30 -4.35 6.35 -31.11
CA VAL A 30 -4.71 6.27 -29.68
C VAL A 30 -4.54 7.65 -29.06
N ALA A 31 -5.61 8.23 -28.53
CA ALA A 31 -5.51 9.40 -27.68
C ALA A 31 -4.80 8.98 -26.37
N VAL A 32 -3.62 9.54 -26.09
CA VAL A 32 -2.87 9.24 -24.86
C VAL A 32 -3.56 9.97 -23.70
N CYS A 33 -4.23 9.22 -22.82
CA CYS A 33 -4.85 9.82 -21.66
C CYS A 33 -3.77 10.23 -20.65
N GLY A 34 -3.53 11.54 -20.56
CA GLY A 34 -2.46 12.14 -19.76
C GLY A 34 -2.06 13.52 -20.27
N CYS A 35 -2.28 13.82 -21.55
CA CYS A 35 -2.13 15.16 -22.10
C CYS A 35 -3.38 15.99 -21.80
N SER A 36 -3.28 16.96 -20.87
CA SER A 36 -4.31 17.98 -20.63
C SER A 36 -4.66 18.75 -21.89
N THR A 37 -3.67 18.87 -22.79
CA THR A 37 -3.76 19.55 -24.08
C THR A 37 -2.90 18.87 -25.15
N PHE A 38 -3.31 18.97 -26.41
CA PHE A 38 -2.46 18.65 -27.56
C PHE A 38 -2.64 19.68 -28.68
N THR A 39 -1.60 19.86 -29.50
CA THR A 39 -1.61 20.79 -30.64
C THR A 39 -1.63 19.99 -31.95
N PRO A 40 -2.63 20.17 -32.83
CA PRO A 40 -2.70 19.45 -34.10
C PRO A 40 -1.53 19.79 -35.04
N PRO A 41 -0.93 18.82 -35.74
CA PRO A 41 0.13 19.09 -36.73
C PRO A 41 -0.34 19.95 -37.90
N SER A 42 -1.64 19.90 -38.20
CA SER A 42 -2.30 20.65 -39.26
C SER A 42 -2.69 22.08 -38.87
N ASP A 43 -2.76 22.38 -37.57
CA ASP A 43 -3.04 23.72 -37.04
C ASP A 43 -2.26 23.94 -35.74
N PRO A 44 -1.02 24.46 -35.84
CA PRO A 44 -0.16 24.70 -34.68
C PRO A 44 -0.67 25.82 -33.76
N CYS A 45 -1.69 26.58 -34.18
CA CYS A 45 -2.29 27.66 -33.38
C CYS A 45 -3.44 27.16 -32.50
N SER A 46 -3.99 25.98 -32.77
CA SER A 46 -5.09 25.41 -32.01
C SER A 46 -4.60 24.50 -30.89
N THR A 47 -5.05 24.77 -29.67
CA THR A 47 -4.82 23.88 -28.51
C THR A 47 -6.10 23.12 -28.21
N CYS A 48 -6.07 21.80 -28.38
CA CYS A 48 -7.19 20.94 -28.04
C CYS A 48 -7.09 20.51 -26.57
N TYR A 49 -8.18 20.63 -25.81
CA TYR A 49 -8.28 20.19 -24.42
C TYR A 49 -9.01 18.85 -24.36
N CYS A 50 -8.50 17.91 -23.56
CA CYS A 50 -9.21 16.67 -23.28
C CYS A 50 -10.36 16.94 -22.31
N LEU A 51 -11.61 16.92 -22.79
CA LEU A 51 -12.77 16.92 -21.89
C LEU A 51 -12.85 15.56 -21.19
N ARG A 52 -12.64 15.55 -19.87
CA ARG A 52 -12.81 14.38 -18.99
C ARG A 52 -14.23 13.83 -19.18
N ARG A 53 -14.40 12.70 -19.88
CA ARG A 53 -15.69 11.99 -19.89
C ARG A 53 -15.99 11.57 -18.44
N SER A 54 -17.24 11.74 -18.01
CA SER A 54 -17.69 11.23 -16.72
C SER A 54 -17.62 9.70 -16.75
N CYS A 55 -16.61 9.12 -16.12
CA CYS A 55 -16.49 7.68 -16.00
C CYS A 55 -17.61 7.18 -15.07
N ARG A 56 -18.31 6.12 -15.50
CA ARG A 56 -19.41 5.51 -14.72
C ARG A 56 -18.92 4.89 -13.41
N VAL A 57 -17.64 4.52 -13.36
CA VAL A 57 -17.00 3.91 -12.19
C VAL A 57 -16.17 4.95 -11.45
N GLN A 58 -16.35 5.02 -10.13
CA GLN A 58 -15.51 5.80 -9.24
C GLN A 58 -14.85 4.84 -8.25
N CYS A 59 -13.53 4.74 -8.34
CA CYS A 59 -12.70 4.03 -7.38
C CYS A 59 -11.63 4.99 -6.85
N LEU A 60 -11.29 4.86 -5.57
CA LEU A 60 -10.43 5.81 -4.87
C LEU A 60 -8.94 5.61 -5.13
N HIS A 61 -8.55 4.37 -5.45
CA HIS A 61 -7.17 3.94 -5.59
C HIS A 61 -6.96 3.13 -6.89
N PRO A 62 -7.33 3.65 -8.08
CA PRO A 62 -7.24 2.91 -9.33
C PRO A 62 -5.79 2.67 -9.76
N VAL A 63 -5.55 1.54 -10.43
CA VAL A 63 -4.30 1.33 -11.17
C VAL A 63 -4.37 2.10 -12.50
N PRO A 64 -3.34 2.90 -12.86
CA PRO A 64 -3.31 3.59 -14.15
C PRO A 64 -3.34 2.61 -15.32
N SER A 65 -4.35 2.69 -16.20
CA SER A 65 -4.57 1.69 -17.26
C SER A 65 -4.28 2.19 -18.69
N GLY A 66 -3.68 3.37 -18.89
CA GLY A 66 -3.42 3.95 -20.22
C GLY A 66 -4.67 4.30 -21.05
N THR A 67 -5.85 3.84 -20.62
CA THR A 67 -7.16 4.17 -21.16
C THR A 67 -7.75 5.41 -20.49
N CYS A 68 -8.88 5.90 -21.01
CA CYS A 68 -9.52 7.13 -20.51
C CYS A 68 -10.23 6.97 -19.16
N CYS A 69 -10.70 5.77 -18.84
CA CYS A 69 -11.38 5.49 -17.58
C CYS A 69 -10.62 4.40 -16.80
N PRO A 70 -10.53 4.53 -15.47
CA PRO A 70 -9.85 3.53 -14.66
C PRO A 70 -10.60 2.20 -14.68
N GLU A 71 -9.84 1.11 -14.63
CA GLU A 71 -10.37 -0.22 -14.34
C GLU A 71 -10.32 -0.42 -12.84
N CYS A 72 -11.47 -0.72 -12.23
CA CYS A 72 -11.61 -0.85 -10.78
C CYS A 72 -11.53 -2.31 -10.35
N ASP A 73 -10.56 -3.08 -10.87
CA ASP A 73 -10.38 -4.50 -10.57
C ASP A 73 -9.16 -4.77 -9.65
N SER A 74 -8.35 -3.74 -9.41
CA SER A 74 -7.18 -3.77 -8.53
C SER A 74 -6.95 -2.38 -7.93
N CYS A 75 -6.14 -2.31 -6.87
CA CYS A 75 -5.84 -1.07 -6.16
C CYS A 75 -4.36 -0.73 -6.27
N LEU A 76 -4.02 0.53 -6.59
CA LEU A 76 -2.68 1.07 -6.39
C LEU A 76 -2.65 1.82 -5.06
N TYR A 77 -1.90 1.31 -4.09
CA TYR A 77 -1.79 1.90 -2.76
C TYR A 77 -0.36 1.79 -2.23
N GLU A 78 0.17 2.88 -1.67
CA GLU A 78 1.56 2.97 -1.18
C GLU A 78 2.62 2.48 -2.20
N GLY A 79 2.35 2.70 -3.49
CA GLY A 79 3.25 2.31 -4.59
C GLY A 79 3.16 0.84 -5.01
N VAL A 80 2.29 0.04 -4.38
CA VAL A 80 2.10 -1.38 -4.67
C VAL A 80 0.72 -1.64 -5.27
N VAL A 81 0.67 -2.55 -6.26
CA VAL A 81 -0.58 -3.01 -6.85
C VAL A 81 -1.11 -4.21 -6.08
N HIS A 82 -2.32 -4.08 -5.53
CA HIS A 82 -3.02 -5.14 -4.81
C HIS A 82 -4.21 -5.63 -5.63
N SER A 83 -4.37 -6.95 -5.72
CA SER A 83 -5.52 -7.58 -6.37
C SER A 83 -6.81 -7.39 -5.56
N ASN A 84 -7.96 -7.44 -6.23
CA ASN A 84 -9.25 -7.40 -5.56
C ASN A 84 -9.39 -8.54 -4.53
N GLY A 85 -9.77 -8.20 -3.31
CA GLY A 85 -9.87 -9.10 -2.17
C GLY A 85 -8.58 -9.27 -1.38
N HIS A 86 -7.46 -8.70 -1.82
CA HIS A 86 -6.19 -8.81 -1.10
C HIS A 86 -6.20 -7.98 0.18
N THR A 87 -5.81 -8.61 1.29
CA THR A 87 -5.63 -7.97 2.60
C THR A 87 -4.15 -7.89 2.93
N PHE A 88 -3.69 -6.71 3.33
CA PHE A 88 -2.27 -6.40 3.58
C PHE A 88 -2.11 -5.44 4.76
N THR A 89 -0.90 -5.34 5.30
CA THR A 89 -0.53 -4.34 6.31
C THR A 89 0.00 -3.10 5.61
N SER A 90 -0.37 -1.90 6.10
CA SER A 90 0.14 -0.64 5.53
C SER A 90 1.65 -0.49 5.77
N LEU A 91 2.34 0.05 4.78
CA LEU A 91 3.77 0.39 4.83
C LEU A 91 4.03 1.65 5.65
N SER A 92 3.08 2.61 5.67
CA SER A 92 3.18 3.82 6.49
C SER A 92 2.74 3.61 7.94
N ASN A 93 1.82 2.66 8.18
CA ASN A 93 1.36 2.33 9.52
C ASN A 93 1.27 0.80 9.71
N PRO A 94 2.21 0.17 10.45
CA PRO A 94 2.19 -1.28 10.67
C PRO A 94 0.97 -1.74 11.50
N CYS A 95 0.29 -0.81 12.18
CA CYS A 95 -0.92 -1.07 12.94
C CYS A 95 -2.21 -0.94 12.15
N GLU A 96 -2.13 -0.75 10.83
CA GLU A 96 -3.29 -0.75 9.96
C GLU A 96 -3.30 -1.98 9.05
N ARG A 97 -4.46 -2.63 9.01
CA ARG A 97 -4.75 -3.69 8.06
C ARG A 97 -5.72 -3.15 7.02
N CYS A 98 -5.30 -3.22 5.77
CA CYS A 98 -6.00 -2.70 4.62
C CYS A 98 -6.50 -3.83 3.73
N THR A 99 -7.64 -3.64 3.08
CA THR A 99 -8.18 -4.57 2.08
C THR A 99 -8.49 -3.81 0.80
N CYS A 100 -8.01 -4.33 -0.32
CA CYS A 100 -8.38 -3.84 -1.64
C CYS A 100 -9.72 -4.45 -2.08
N PHE A 101 -10.70 -3.61 -2.40
CA PHE A 101 -11.94 -4.04 -3.00
C PHE A 101 -12.31 -3.12 -4.16
N ARG A 102 -12.30 -3.68 -5.37
CA ARG A 102 -12.68 -3.02 -6.62
C ARG A 102 -12.12 -1.60 -6.79
N GLY A 103 -10.81 -1.48 -6.72
CA GLY A 103 -10.09 -0.19 -6.84
C GLY A 103 -10.22 0.73 -5.62
N THR A 104 -10.78 0.25 -4.51
CA THR A 104 -10.87 1.02 -3.27
C THR A 104 -10.19 0.27 -2.14
N VAL A 105 -9.20 0.91 -1.52
CA VAL A 105 -8.59 0.41 -0.29
C VAL A 105 -9.38 0.91 0.91
N SER A 106 -9.71 -0.01 1.82
CA SER A 106 -10.28 0.28 3.13
C SER A 106 -9.34 -0.24 4.21
N CYS A 107 -8.89 0.64 5.10
CA CYS A 107 -7.99 0.32 6.19
C CYS A 107 -8.72 0.40 7.53
N GLY A 108 -8.34 -0.48 8.45
CA GLY A 108 -8.81 -0.48 9.82
C GLY A 108 -7.70 -0.87 10.79
N PRO A 109 -7.90 -0.66 12.10
CA PRO A 109 -6.91 -1.00 13.10
C PRO A 109 -6.65 -2.52 13.11
N LEU A 110 -5.38 -2.88 13.15
CA LEU A 110 -4.94 -4.25 13.37
C LEU A 110 -5.09 -4.58 14.86
N ASN A 111 -5.79 -5.67 15.17
CA ASN A 111 -5.95 -6.16 16.54
C ASN A 111 -4.78 -7.08 16.90
N CYS A 112 -4.01 -6.70 17.92
CA CYS A 112 -2.90 -7.50 18.40
C CYS A 112 -3.37 -8.65 19.30
N PRO A 113 -2.71 -9.82 19.23
CA PRO A 113 -2.97 -10.91 20.15
C PRO A 113 -2.54 -10.54 21.57
N LEU A 114 -3.22 -11.08 22.58
CA LEU A 114 -2.82 -10.93 23.98
C LEU A 114 -1.53 -11.71 24.25
N THR A 115 -0.53 -11.04 24.82
CA THR A 115 0.70 -11.64 25.32
C THR A 115 0.52 -12.11 26.77
N ARG A 116 1.26 -13.16 27.17
CA ARG A 116 1.21 -13.75 28.52
C ARG A 116 2.50 -13.56 29.32
N CYS A 117 3.53 -12.97 28.74
CA CYS A 117 4.77 -12.65 29.42
C CYS A 117 4.66 -11.33 30.18
N GLU A 118 5.43 -11.21 31.26
CA GLU A 118 5.45 -10.02 32.12
C GLU A 118 6.06 -8.79 31.42
N ARG A 119 6.97 -9.01 30.47
CA ARG A 119 7.69 -7.96 29.73
C ARG A 119 7.67 -8.22 28.23
N PRO A 120 6.55 -7.97 27.54
CA PRO A 120 6.49 -8.08 26.09
C PRO A 120 7.30 -6.95 25.44
N VAL A 121 7.96 -7.26 24.33
CA VAL A 121 8.83 -6.33 23.59
C VAL A 121 8.15 -5.94 22.29
N LEU A 122 8.21 -4.66 21.95
CA LEU A 122 7.75 -4.12 20.66
C LEU A 122 8.97 -3.72 19.84
N GLU A 123 9.21 -4.42 18.74
CA GLU A 123 10.34 -4.14 17.86
C GLU A 123 10.06 -2.92 16.95
N PRO A 124 11.09 -2.16 16.57
CA PRO A 124 10.92 -1.03 15.64
C PRO A 124 10.30 -1.47 14.32
N GLY A 125 9.17 -0.87 13.95
CA GLY A 125 8.45 -1.18 12.72
C GLY A 125 7.39 -2.27 12.85
N GLU A 126 7.25 -2.92 14.00
CA GLU A 126 6.14 -3.81 14.30
C GLU A 126 4.97 -3.07 14.95
N CYS A 127 3.75 -3.57 14.77
CA CYS A 127 2.60 -3.09 15.52
C CYS A 127 2.42 -3.82 16.85
N CYS A 128 2.59 -5.13 16.84
CA CYS A 128 2.21 -5.98 17.95
C CYS A 128 3.42 -6.36 18.78
N PRO A 129 3.35 -6.20 20.11
CA PRO A 129 4.43 -6.65 20.95
C PRO A 129 4.41 -8.19 21.02
N HIS A 130 5.58 -8.78 21.14
CA HIS A 130 5.74 -10.22 21.28
C HIS A 130 6.60 -10.56 22.49
N CYS A 131 6.51 -11.81 22.95
CA CYS A 131 7.36 -12.28 24.03
C CYS A 131 8.72 -12.67 23.46
N THR A 132 9.77 -11.97 23.87
CA THR A 132 11.15 -12.35 23.60
C THR A 132 11.69 -13.12 24.80
N GLY A 133 12.43 -14.20 24.54
CA GLY A 133 12.99 -15.06 25.58
C GLY A 133 12.57 -16.53 25.45
N THR A 134 13.43 -17.40 25.97
CA THR A 134 13.19 -18.85 26.01
C THR A 134 12.12 -19.15 27.06
N MET A 135 11.09 -19.91 26.70
CA MET A 135 10.15 -20.44 27.70
C MET A 135 10.79 -21.63 28.40
N TYR A 136 10.98 -21.50 29.70
CA TYR A 136 11.45 -22.58 30.57
C TYR A 136 10.26 -23.27 31.25
N LYS A 137 10.26 -24.59 31.29
CA LYS A 137 9.26 -25.41 31.99
C LYS A 137 9.42 -25.26 33.51
N SER A 138 8.40 -25.66 34.25
CA SER A 138 8.52 -25.79 35.72
C SER A 138 9.69 -26.71 36.04
N ASP A 139 10.47 -26.28 37.04
CA ASP A 139 11.66 -26.95 37.56
C ASP A 139 12.84 -27.01 36.59
N GLU A 140 12.75 -26.28 35.47
CA GLU A 140 13.85 -26.11 34.53
C GLU A 140 14.83 -25.06 35.05
N GLN A 141 16.13 -25.39 34.99
CA GLN A 141 17.23 -24.55 35.43
C GLN A 141 18.12 -24.16 34.23
N TRP A 142 18.51 -22.89 34.18
CA TRP A 142 19.39 -22.35 33.16
C TRP A 142 20.49 -21.47 33.76
N GLU A 143 21.63 -21.41 33.08
CA GLU A 143 22.73 -20.52 33.40
C GLU A 143 22.58 -19.23 32.59
N VAL A 144 22.59 -18.08 33.28
CA VAL A 144 22.56 -16.75 32.67
C VAL A 144 23.98 -16.31 32.30
N ASP A 145 24.91 -16.53 33.23
CA ASP A 145 26.35 -16.30 33.08
C ASP A 145 27.11 -17.31 33.97
N GLU A 146 28.44 -17.24 33.99
CA GLU A 146 29.32 -18.15 34.73
C GLU A 146 29.06 -18.21 36.26
N CYS A 147 28.29 -17.26 36.81
CA CYS A 147 28.09 -17.09 38.25
C CYS A 147 26.62 -17.03 38.65
N THR A 148 25.71 -17.01 37.68
CA THR A 148 24.29 -16.75 37.87
C THR A 148 23.47 -17.86 37.23
N SER A 149 22.84 -18.67 38.08
CA SER A 149 21.90 -19.71 37.68
C SER A 149 20.49 -19.32 38.09
N CYS A 150 19.50 -19.66 37.27
CA CYS A 150 18.09 -19.40 37.53
C CYS A 150 17.25 -20.66 37.36
N THR A 151 16.14 -20.75 38.11
CA THR A 151 15.19 -21.86 38.03
C THR A 151 13.78 -21.32 37.95
N CYS A 152 12.96 -21.89 37.07
CA CYS A 152 11.53 -21.58 37.00
C CYS A 152 10.79 -22.45 38.03
N VAL A 153 10.26 -21.87 39.08
CA VAL A 153 9.51 -22.60 40.12
C VAL A 153 8.07 -22.12 40.08
N SER A 154 7.15 -22.97 39.63
CA SER A 154 5.70 -22.65 39.56
C SER A 154 5.34 -21.36 38.82
N GLY A 155 6.14 -20.97 37.81
CA GLY A 155 5.95 -19.76 37.01
C GLY A 155 6.77 -18.56 37.46
N ASP A 156 7.42 -18.63 38.62
CA ASP A 156 8.31 -17.59 39.14
C ASP A 156 9.78 -17.93 38.86
N VAL A 157 10.54 -16.93 38.40
CA VAL A 157 11.98 -17.09 38.15
C VAL A 157 12.75 -16.85 39.44
N HIS A 158 13.42 -17.88 39.95
CA HIS A 158 14.31 -17.81 41.10
C HIS A 158 15.77 -17.87 40.67
N CYS A 159 16.48 -16.74 40.76
CA CYS A 159 17.89 -16.64 40.40
C CYS A 159 18.81 -16.60 41.61
N ARG A 160 19.94 -17.29 41.51
CA ARG A 160 21.05 -17.25 42.47
C ARG A 160 22.31 -16.79 41.76
N SER A 161 22.77 -15.60 42.12
CA SER A 161 24.04 -15.04 41.64
C SER A 161 25.10 -15.13 42.74
N GLN A 162 26.29 -15.60 42.38
CA GLN A 162 27.49 -15.59 43.23
C GLN A 162 28.46 -14.50 42.77
N ARG A 163 29.42 -14.11 43.62
CA ARG A 163 30.46 -13.16 43.22
C ARG A 163 31.32 -13.77 42.12
N CYS A 164 31.28 -13.20 40.93
CA CYS A 164 32.16 -13.61 39.85
C CYS A 164 33.64 -13.35 40.19
N PRO A 165 34.56 -14.22 39.74
CA PRO A 165 35.99 -13.94 39.80
C PRO A 165 36.28 -12.61 39.08
N ALA A 166 37.09 -11.75 39.68
CA ALA A 166 37.58 -10.57 38.98
C ALA A 166 38.46 -11.05 37.81
N PHE A 167 38.00 -10.86 36.57
CA PHE A 167 38.84 -11.11 35.40
C PHE A 167 40.07 -10.21 35.48
N SER A 168 41.25 -10.82 35.68
CA SER A 168 42.52 -10.11 35.66
C SER A 168 42.88 -9.80 34.20
N CYS A 169 42.89 -8.51 33.83
CA CYS A 169 43.40 -8.09 32.52
C CYS A 169 44.91 -8.41 32.43
N ALA A 170 45.29 -9.23 31.46
CA ALA A 170 46.70 -9.40 31.13
C ALA A 170 47.21 -8.14 30.40
N PRO A 171 48.37 -7.59 30.78
CA PRO A 171 48.96 -6.48 30.04
C PRO A 171 49.32 -6.95 28.62
N VAL A 172 48.92 -6.15 27.62
CA VAL A 172 49.32 -6.36 26.22
C VAL A 172 50.81 -6.04 26.11
N SER A 173 51.62 -7.04 25.79
CA SER A 173 53.06 -6.93 25.54
C SER A 173 53.38 -6.44 24.14
#